data_AF-A0A7K4GM35-F1
#
_entry.id   AF-A0A7K4GM35-F1
#
_cell.length_a   1.000
_cell.length_b   1.000
_cell.length_c   1.000
_cell.angle_alpha   90.00
_cell.angle_beta   90.00
_cell.angle_gamma   90.00
#
_symmetry.space_group_name_H-M   'P 1'
#
loop_
_entity.id
_entity.type
_entity.pdbx_description
1 polymer ?
#
loop_
_entity_poly.entity_id
_entity_poly.type
_entity_poly.pdbx_seq_one_letter_code
_entity_poly.pdbx_strand_id
1 'polypeptide(L)'
;MSKVKITVVKQFTPEDVIGKEFIRADGTPIEKCGMKEGLEFTVGESGDMPEGFCHHAWYGLYKNISILQCGGGFTAWTGEDMIYTACPDGIRPVCFKLERILE
;
A
#
# COMPACT_ATOMS: atom_id res chain seq x y z
N MET A 1 -8.08 3.01 18.71
CA MET A 1 -7.34 3.45 17.49
C MET A 1 -8.36 3.64 16.39
N SER A 2 -8.23 4.68 15.57
CA SER A 2 -9.19 4.89 14.46
C SER A 2 -9.07 3.78 13.42
N LYS A 3 -10.17 3.48 12.71
CA LYS A 3 -10.14 2.55 11.57
C LYS A 3 -9.45 3.21 10.39
N VAL A 4 -8.74 2.42 9.58
CA VAL A 4 -8.06 2.91 8.38
C VAL A 4 -8.50 2.11 7.16
N LYS A 5 -8.97 2.81 6.13
CA LYS A 5 -9.26 2.24 4.82
C LYS A 5 -8.00 2.26 3.97
N ILE A 6 -7.68 1.13 3.36
CA ILE A 6 -6.60 0.97 2.38
C ILE A 6 -7.25 0.78 1.01
N THR A 7 -6.90 1.62 0.05
CA THR A 7 -7.37 1.51 -1.33
C THR A 7 -6.17 1.32 -2.25
N VAL A 8 -6.23 0.31 -3.13
CA VAL A 8 -5.24 0.13 -4.18
C VAL A 8 -5.49 1.14 -5.29
N VAL A 9 -4.52 2.03 -5.53
CA VAL A 9 -4.65 3.13 -6.48
C VAL A 9 -4.11 2.76 -7.85
N LYS A 10 -2.87 2.26 -7.90
CA LYS A 10 -2.17 1.99 -9.16
C LYS A 10 -1.15 0.89 -9.03
N GLN A 11 -1.07 0.02 -10.03
CA GLN A 11 -0.04 -0.99 -10.14
C GLN A 11 0.94 -0.63 -11.28
N PHE A 12 2.22 -0.92 -11.07
CA PHE A 12 3.26 -0.72 -12.08
C PHE A 12 3.89 -2.05 -12.50
N THR A 13 4.30 -2.14 -13.76
CA THR A 13 5.17 -3.20 -14.27
C THR A 13 6.65 -2.87 -14.00
N PRO A 14 7.56 -3.84 -14.13
CA PRO A 14 8.99 -3.54 -14.20
C PRO A 14 9.34 -2.56 -15.33
N GLU A 15 8.68 -2.67 -16.48
CA GLU A 15 8.94 -1.77 -17.60
C GLU A 15 8.59 -0.32 -17.25
N ASP A 16 7.48 -0.10 -16.54
CA ASP A 16 7.06 1.24 -16.08
C ASP A 16 8.03 1.86 -15.06
N VAL A 17 8.74 1.04 -14.27
CA VAL A 17 9.53 1.49 -13.12
C VAL A 17 11.03 1.53 -13.39
N ILE A 18 11.57 0.48 -14.01
CA ILE A 18 12.99 0.32 -14.30
C ILE A 18 13.31 0.39 -15.80
N GLY A 19 12.31 0.60 -16.66
CA GLY A 19 12.48 0.79 -18.11
C GLY A 19 12.77 -0.49 -18.90
N LYS A 20 12.63 -1.66 -18.28
CA LYS A 20 12.81 -2.96 -18.92
C LYS A 20 12.06 -4.05 -18.17
N GLU A 21 11.81 -5.15 -18.86
CA GLU A 21 11.36 -6.38 -18.20
C GLU A 21 12.40 -6.88 -17.20
N PHE A 22 11.92 -7.55 -16.15
CA PHE A 22 12.78 -8.19 -15.17
C PHE A 22 12.52 -9.69 -15.16
N ILE A 23 13.55 -10.47 -15.47
CA ILE A 23 13.51 -11.93 -15.38
C ILE A 23 14.23 -12.33 -14.10
N ARG A 24 13.55 -13.14 -13.28
CA ARG A 24 14.13 -13.69 -12.06
C ARG A 24 15.28 -14.64 -12.39
N ALA A 25 16.10 -14.95 -11.38
CA ALA A 25 17.17 -15.93 -11.53
C ALA A 25 16.67 -17.34 -11.96
N ASP A 26 15.40 -17.66 -11.68
CA ASP A 26 14.76 -18.92 -12.08
C ASP A 26 14.19 -18.90 -13.52
N GLY A 27 14.37 -17.81 -14.27
CA GLY A 27 13.87 -17.65 -15.63
C GLY A 27 12.43 -17.15 -15.72
N THR A 28 11.74 -16.92 -14.60
CA THR A 28 10.36 -16.44 -14.59
C THR A 28 10.30 -14.91 -14.75
N PRO A 29 9.53 -14.38 -15.71
CA PRO A 29 9.33 -12.94 -15.82
C PRO A 29 8.53 -12.39 -14.64
N ILE A 30 8.85 -11.18 -14.20
CA ILE A 30 8.08 -10.47 -13.19
C ILE A 30 6.97 -9.67 -13.87
N GLU A 31 5.74 -10.10 -13.67
CA GLU A 31 4.55 -9.37 -14.10
C GLU A 31 4.04 -8.39 -13.03
N LYS A 32 2.96 -7.65 -13.33
CA LYS A 32 2.26 -6.80 -12.35
C LYS A 32 1.94 -7.55 -11.06
N CYS A 33 1.86 -6.83 -9.96
CA CYS A 33 1.42 -7.39 -8.68
C CYS A 33 -0.02 -7.94 -8.78
N GLY A 34 -0.40 -8.87 -7.90
CA GLY A 34 -1.78 -9.40 -7.84
C GLY A 34 -2.80 -8.44 -7.20
N MET A 35 -2.34 -7.39 -6.51
CA MET A 35 -3.18 -6.41 -5.81
C MET A 35 -3.86 -5.45 -6.80
N LYS A 36 -5.00 -5.83 -7.37
CA LYS A 36 -5.70 -5.09 -8.44
C LYS A 36 -6.13 -3.68 -8.00
N GLU A 37 -6.12 -2.75 -8.96
CA GLU A 37 -6.61 -1.38 -8.79
C GLU A 37 -8.08 -1.38 -8.34
N GLY A 38 -8.42 -0.53 -7.39
CA GLY A 38 -9.76 -0.42 -6.81
C GLY A 38 -10.08 -1.44 -5.72
N LEU A 39 -9.18 -2.38 -5.38
CA LEU A 39 -9.37 -3.22 -4.19
C LEU A 39 -9.29 -2.38 -2.92
N GLU A 40 -10.20 -2.66 -2.00
CA GLU A 40 -10.32 -1.97 -0.73
C GLU A 40 -10.17 -2.96 0.42
N PHE A 41 -9.47 -2.53 1.46
CA PHE A 41 -9.30 -3.27 2.70
C PHE A 41 -9.52 -2.32 3.89
N THR A 42 -9.93 -2.86 5.02
CA THR A 42 -10.12 -2.08 6.24
C THR A 42 -9.28 -2.67 7.36
N VAL A 43 -8.45 -1.82 7.96
CA VAL A 43 -7.76 -2.10 9.21
C VAL A 43 -8.68 -1.69 10.34
N GLY A 44 -9.07 -2.67 11.15
CA GLY A 44 -9.89 -2.46 12.33
C GLY A 44 -9.14 -1.76 13.46
N GLU A 45 -9.82 -1.55 14.59
CA GLU A 45 -9.25 -0.86 15.75
C GLU A 45 -8.11 -1.63 16.42
N SER A 46 -8.00 -2.94 16.17
CA SER A 46 -6.87 -3.75 16.65
C SER A 46 -5.56 -3.41 15.94
N GLY A 47 -5.62 -2.83 14.73
CA GLY A 47 -4.43 -2.57 13.91
C GLY A 47 -3.89 -3.80 13.20
N ASP A 48 -4.61 -4.92 13.23
CA ASP A 48 -4.18 -6.16 12.58
C ASP A 48 -4.21 -6.04 11.05
N MET A 49 -3.31 -6.78 10.40
CA MET A 49 -3.31 -6.87 8.94
C MET A 49 -4.63 -7.51 8.46
N PRO A 50 -5.31 -6.92 7.46
CA PRO A 50 -6.53 -7.51 6.91
C PRO A 50 -6.28 -8.90 6.32
N GLU A 51 -7.28 -9.79 6.42
CA GLU A 51 -7.21 -11.11 5.83
C GLU A 51 -7.02 -11.03 4.30
N GLY A 52 -6.12 -11.85 3.76
CA GLY A 52 -5.80 -11.86 2.33
C GLY A 52 -4.94 -10.68 1.86
N PHE A 53 -4.51 -9.77 2.74
CA PHE A 53 -3.61 -8.68 2.37
C PHE A 53 -2.16 -9.16 2.18
N CYS A 54 -1.42 -8.51 1.29
CA CYS A 54 -0.03 -8.87 1.02
C CYS A 54 0.89 -8.48 2.19
N HIS A 55 1.56 -9.46 2.81
CA HIS A 55 2.52 -9.24 3.91
C HIS A 55 3.65 -8.26 3.58
N HIS A 56 4.17 -8.32 2.34
CA HIS A 56 5.26 -7.43 1.93
C HIS A 56 4.81 -5.98 1.79
N ALA A 57 3.62 -5.76 1.23
CA ALA A 57 3.01 -4.43 1.19
C ALA A 57 2.72 -3.95 2.62
N TRP A 58 2.14 -4.82 3.47
CA TRP A 58 1.84 -4.49 4.87
C TRP A 58 3.07 -3.94 5.60
N TYR A 59 4.22 -4.58 5.45
CA TYR A 59 5.47 -4.12 6.07
C TYR A 59 5.80 -2.66 5.72
N GLY A 60 5.67 -2.26 4.46
CA GLY A 60 5.93 -0.88 4.04
C GLY A 60 4.84 0.11 4.46
N LEU A 61 3.60 -0.36 4.55
CA LEU A 61 2.43 0.45 4.86
C LEU A 61 2.23 0.66 6.37
N TYR A 62 2.67 -0.30 7.20
CA TYR A 62 2.36 -0.39 8.63
C TYR A 62 2.61 0.92 9.38
N LYS A 63 3.77 1.54 9.19
CA LYS A 63 4.10 2.82 9.86
C LYS A 63 3.09 3.94 9.58
N ASN A 64 2.63 4.04 8.33
CA ASN A 64 1.69 5.07 7.90
C ASN A 64 0.29 4.78 8.43
N ILE A 65 -0.09 3.50 8.46
CA ILE A 65 -1.35 3.04 9.07
C ILE A 65 -1.34 3.38 10.56
N SER A 66 -0.27 3.05 11.29
CA SER A 66 -0.15 3.38 12.73
C SER A 66 -0.22 4.88 13.00
N ILE A 67 0.41 5.72 12.16
CA ILE A 67 0.29 7.19 12.27
C ILE A 67 -1.18 7.61 12.18
N LEU A 68 -1.90 7.16 11.15
CA LEU A 68 -3.32 7.50 10.96
C LEU A 68 -4.18 6.99 12.12
N GLN A 69 -3.97 5.75 12.57
CA GLN A 69 -4.70 5.12 13.67
C GLN A 69 -4.57 5.88 15.00
N CYS A 70 -3.46 6.58 15.20
CA CYS A 70 -3.16 7.37 16.41
C CYS A 70 -3.59 8.84 16.30
N GLY A 71 -4.37 9.24 15.28
CA GLY A 71 -4.78 10.63 15.10
C GLY A 71 -3.76 11.50 14.36
N GLY A 72 -2.61 10.93 13.96
CA GLY A 72 -1.58 11.63 13.20
C GLY A 72 -1.86 11.68 11.70
N GLY A 73 -1.06 12.47 10.99
CA GLY A 73 -1.09 12.63 9.54
C GLY A 73 0.08 13.52 9.09
N PHE A 74 0.17 13.78 7.80
CA PHE A 74 1.16 14.71 7.24
C PHE A 74 0.44 15.98 6.79
N THR A 75 0.07 16.84 7.74
CA THR A 75 -0.71 18.08 7.54
C THR A 75 -0.20 18.95 6.39
N ALA A 76 1.12 19.12 6.28
CA ALA A 76 1.74 19.92 5.23
C ALA A 76 1.91 19.21 3.87
N TRP A 77 1.48 17.95 3.74
CA TRP A 77 1.69 17.12 2.55
C TRP A 77 0.40 16.46 2.05
N THR A 78 -0.09 15.43 2.74
CA THR A 78 -1.30 14.68 2.35
C THR A 78 -2.52 15.00 3.20
N GLY A 79 -2.39 15.88 4.20
CA GLY A 79 -3.45 16.23 5.14
C GLY A 79 -3.41 15.40 6.42
N GLU A 80 -4.43 15.58 7.26
CA GLU A 80 -4.53 14.97 8.59
C GLU A 80 -5.02 13.52 8.57
N ASP A 81 -5.88 13.18 7.61
CA ASP A 81 -6.62 11.91 7.58
C ASP A 81 -6.21 11.00 6.42
N MET A 82 -5.24 11.41 5.61
CA MET A 82 -4.89 10.70 4.38
C MET A 82 -3.38 10.61 4.19
N ILE A 83 -2.92 9.46 3.69
CA ILE A 83 -1.52 9.23 3.29
C ILE A 83 -1.51 8.39 2.00
N TYR A 84 -0.73 8.82 1.01
CA TYR A 84 -0.37 7.98 -0.13
C TYR A 84 1.00 7.34 0.13
N THR A 85 1.09 6.04 -0.11
CA THR A 85 2.34 5.28 0.07
C THR A 85 2.40 4.13 -0.93
N ALA A 86 3.57 3.53 -1.12
CA ALA A 86 3.75 2.40 -2.02
C ALA A 86 4.20 1.14 -1.30
N CYS A 87 3.97 -0.01 -1.95
CA CYS A 87 4.68 -1.24 -1.66
C CYS A 87 6.20 -0.98 -1.73
N PRO A 88 7.02 -1.51 -0.81
CA PRO A 88 8.47 -1.35 -0.86
C PRO A 88 9.15 -2.16 -1.97
N ASP A 89 8.37 -2.89 -2.79
CA ASP A 89 8.85 -3.57 -4.00
C ASP A 89 9.28 -2.53 -5.05
N GLY A 90 10.59 -2.37 -5.23
CA GLY A 90 11.17 -1.43 -6.19
C GLY A 90 11.15 -1.91 -7.65
N ILE A 91 10.73 -3.15 -7.93
CA ILE A 91 10.63 -3.68 -9.29
C ILE A 91 9.22 -3.51 -9.84
N ARG A 92 8.19 -3.71 -9.00
CA ARG A 92 6.78 -3.61 -9.41
C ARG A 92 5.90 -3.03 -8.29
N PRO A 93 6.14 -1.77 -7.88
CA PRO A 93 5.43 -1.16 -6.78
C PRO A 93 3.92 -1.09 -7.05
N VAL A 94 3.17 -1.06 -5.96
CA VAL A 94 1.74 -0.77 -5.96
C VAL A 94 1.54 0.45 -5.08
N CYS A 95 0.87 1.46 -5.60
CA CYS A 95 0.49 2.65 -4.86
C CYS A 95 -0.83 2.42 -4.12
N PHE A 96 -0.86 2.83 -2.87
CA PHE A 96 -2.00 2.74 -1.99
C PHE A 96 -2.38 4.12 -1.47
N LYS A 97 -3.68 4.32 -1.28
CA LYS A 97 -4.25 5.43 -0.52
C LYS A 97 -4.70 4.88 0.82
N LEU A 98 -4.23 5.49 1.90
CA LEU A 98 -4.62 5.20 3.26
C LEU A 98 -5.48 6.36 3.75
N GLU A 99 -6.65 6.04 4.30
CA GLU A 99 -7.60 7.04 4.79
C GLU A 99 -8.08 6.65 6.18
N ARG A 100 -7.99 7.57 7.15
CA ARG A 100 -8.63 7.42 8.44
C ARG A 100 -10.14 7.57 8.27
N ILE A 101 -10.89 6.61 8.83
CA ILE A 101 -12.34 6.68 8.88
C ILE A 101 -12.71 7.56 10.07
N LEU A 102 -13.21 8.76 9.79
CA LEU A 102 -13.77 9.67 10.79
C LEU A 102 -15.21 9.23 11.07
N GLU A 103 -15.50 8.90 12.33
CA GLU A 103 -16.86 8.63 12.81
C GLU A 103 -17.59 9.95 13.13
#